data_AF-A0A920UBJ1-F1
#
_entry.id   AF-A0A920UBJ1-F1
#
_cell.length_a   1.000
_cell.length_b   1.000
_cell.length_c   1.000
_cell.angle_alpha   90.00
_cell.angle_beta   90.00
_cell.angle_gamma   90.00
#
_symmetry.space_group_name_H-M   'P 1'
#
loop_
_entity.id
_entity.type
_entity.pdbx_description
1 polymer ?
#
loop_
_entity_poly.entity_id
_entity_poly.type
_entity_poly.pdbx_seq_one_letter_code
_entity_poly.pdbx_strand_id
1 'polypeptide(L)' 'MVLDGDMTLTRGLGRHTNDHMTSFYMKTPSGFDVEYGWGARTVDDETWQVVRHEKGSIWGHRPAVATK' A
#
# COMPACT_ATOMS: atom_id res chain seq x y z
N MET A 1 -6.89 6.24 14.99
CA MET A 1 -6.76 7.44 14.12
C MET A 1 -7.40 7.25 12.75
N VAL A 2 -7.12 6.16 12.00
CA VAL A 2 -7.84 5.85 10.75
C VAL A 2 -9.15 5.11 11.04
N LEU A 3 -9.09 4.02 11.82
CA LEU A 3 -10.29 3.26 12.20
C LEU A 3 -11.20 4.00 13.19
N ASP A 4 -10.60 4.80 14.07
CA ASP A 4 -11.33 5.60 15.07
C ASP A 4 -11.67 7.02 14.57
N GLY A 5 -11.37 7.34 13.30
CA GLY A 5 -11.66 8.64 12.69
C GLY A 5 -12.53 8.49 11.44
N ASP A 6 -13.04 9.61 10.91
CA ASP A 6 -13.88 9.63 9.70
C ASP A 6 -13.06 9.49 8.40
N MET A 7 -12.04 8.63 8.38
CA MET A 7 -11.23 8.36 7.20
C MET A 7 -11.53 6.99 6.63
N THR A 8 -11.87 6.95 5.34
CA THR A 8 -12.20 5.71 4.64
C THR A 8 -10.94 4.94 4.26
N LEU A 9 -10.77 3.72 4.77
CA LEU A 9 -9.80 2.78 4.21
C LEU A 9 -10.21 2.39 2.80
N THR A 10 -9.29 2.43 1.84
CA THR A 10 -9.54 1.97 0.46
C THR A 10 -8.88 0.62 0.20
N ARG A 11 -7.71 0.37 0.81
CA ARG A 11 -7.07 -0.95 0.84
C ARG A 11 -6.55 -1.24 2.25
N GLY A 12 -6.86 -2.44 2.75
CA GLY A 12 -6.31 -2.92 4.01
C GLY A 12 -4.80 -3.18 3.95
N LEU A 13 -4.21 -3.55 5.08
CA LEU A 13 -2.78 -3.85 5.18
C LEU A 13 -2.33 -4.89 4.14
N GLY A 14 -1.17 -4.63 3.54
CA GLY A 14 -0.53 -5.52 2.58
C GLY A 14 0.96 -5.26 2.45
N ARG A 15 1.61 -6.02 1.56
CA ARG A 15 2.99 -5.81 1.18
C ARG A 15 3.16 -5.87 -0.34
N HIS A 16 3.76 -4.84 -0.91
CA HIS A 16 4.02 -4.77 -2.35
C HIS A 16 5.09 -5.76 -2.82
N THR A 17 5.00 -6.13 -4.09
CA THR A 17 6.02 -6.97 -4.76
C THR A 17 7.22 -6.17 -5.23
N ASN A 18 7.05 -4.90 -5.57
CA ASN A 18 8.08 -4.09 -6.23
C ASN A 18 8.97 -3.31 -5.26
N ASP A 19 8.43 -2.63 -4.26
CA ASP A 19 9.20 -1.83 -3.30
C ASP A 19 9.26 -2.49 -1.92
N HIS A 20 8.55 -3.61 -1.75
CA HIS A 20 8.40 -4.34 -0.49
C HIS A 20 7.78 -3.50 0.65
N MET A 21 7.15 -2.37 0.34
CA MET A 21 6.45 -1.53 1.30
C MET A 21 5.35 -2.33 1.98
N THR A 22 5.35 -2.32 3.32
CA THR A 22 4.21 -2.81 4.10
C THR A 22 3.34 -1.62 4.44
N SER A 23 2.16 -1.55 3.85
CA SER A 23 1.33 -0.34 3.84
C SER A 23 -0.16 -0.64 3.84
N PHE A 24 -0.95 0.41 4.03
CA PHE A 24 -2.39 0.45 3.76
C PHE A 24 -2.73 1.77 3.05
N TYR A 25 -3.94 1.85 2.50
CA TYR A 25 -4.40 3.04 1.79
C TYR A 25 -5.68 3.59 2.41
N MET A 26 -5.74 4.91 2.53
CA MET A 26 -6.91 5.65 3.01
C MET A 26 -7.23 6.84 2.10
N LYS A 27 -8.51 7.19 2.02
CA LYS A 27 -8.98 8.35 1.27
C LYS A 27 -8.79 9.63 2.09
N THR A 28 -8.16 10.62 1.48
CA THR A 28 -8.05 11.97 2.04
C THR A 28 -9.38 12.73 1.92
N PRO A 29 -9.57 13.83 2.68
CA PRO A 29 -10.72 14.71 2.51
C PRO A 29 -10.86 15.28 1.08
N SER A 30 -9.76 15.40 0.35
CA SER A 30 -9.75 15.85 -1.05
C SER A 30 -10.03 14.73 -2.07
N GLY A 31 -10.29 13.50 -1.61
CA GLY A 31 -10.81 12.41 -2.43
C GLY A 31 -9.78 11.49 -3.09
N PHE A 32 -8.49 11.78 -2.98
CA PHE A 32 -7.39 10.90 -3.44
C PHE A 32 -6.86 10.02 -2.31
N ASP A 33 -6.20 8.92 -2.67
CA ASP A 33 -5.66 7.96 -1.71
C ASP A 33 -4.26 8.38 -1.24
N VAL A 34 -4.01 8.23 0.06
CA VAL A 34 -2.68 8.27 0.66
C VAL A 34 -2.30 6.86 1.06
N GLU A 35 -1.11 6.43 0.62
CA GLU A 35 -0.44 5.23 1.13
C GLU A 35 0.37 5.59 2.37
N TYR A 36 0.16 4.88 3.46
CA TYR A 36 0.96 5.00 4.67
C TYR A 36 1.66 3.68 4.94
N GLY A 37 3.00 3.68 4.94
CA GLY A 37 3.78 2.45 4.90
C GLY A 37 5.13 2.53 5.59
N TRP A 38 5.72 1.33 5.75
CA TRP A 38 7.03 1.12 6.34
C TRP A 38 7.78 -0.03 5.64
N GLY A 39 9.12 0.00 5.72
CA GLY A 39 9.97 -1.16 5.40
C GLY A 39 10.20 -1.37 3.91
N ALA A 40 10.15 -0.30 3.12
CA ALA A 40 10.56 -0.32 1.73
C ALA A 40 12.00 -0.81 1.59
N ARG A 41 12.29 -1.53 0.51
CA ARG A 41 13.66 -1.89 0.13
C ARG A 41 14.40 -0.68 -0.42
N THR A 42 15.69 -0.63 -0.15
CA THR A 42 16.61 0.30 -0.83
C THR A 42 17.04 -0.28 -2.18
N VAL A 43 17.21 0.59 -3.17
CA VAL A 43 17.74 0.24 -4.48
C VAL A 43 19.21 0.67 -4.54
N ASP A 44 20.07 -0.23 -5.00
CA ASP A 44 21.46 0.07 -5.34
C ASP A 44 21.57 0.15 -6.86
N ASP A 45 21.89 1.33 -7.38
CA ASP A 45 21.91 1.61 -8.82
C ASP A 45 22.98 0.82 -9.58
N GLU A 46 24.04 0.35 -8.90
CA GLU A 46 25.09 -0.46 -9.54
C GLU A 46 24.65 -1.89 -9.81
N THR A 47 23.77 -2.44 -8.96
CA THR A 47 23.38 -3.86 -8.99
C THR A 47 21.93 -4.08 -9.38
N TRP A 48 21.10 -3.03 -9.40
CA TRP A 48 19.69 -3.15 -9.69
C TRP A 48 19.40 -3.69 -11.08
N GLN A 49 18.42 -4.60 -11.16
CA GLN A 49 17.91 -5.11 -12.43
C GLN A 49 16.42 -4.83 -12.51
N VAL A 50 15.99 -4.26 -13.65
CA VAL A 50 14.57 -4.04 -13.92
C VAL A 50 13.88 -5.39 -14.10
N VAL A 51 12.81 -5.61 -13.34
CA VAL A 51 12.02 -6.84 -13.39
C VAL A 51 10.54 -6.52 -13.60
N ARG A 52 9.81 -7.48 -14.18
CA ARG A 52 8.35 -7.41 -14.33
C ARG A 52 7.70 -8.20 -13.20
N HIS A 53 6.78 -7.56 -12.48
CA HIS A 53 5.95 -8.21 -11.47
C HIS A 53 4.57 -8.56 -12.05
N GLU A 54 4.09 -9.78 -11.82
CA GLU A 54 2.76 -10.21 -12.29
C GLU A 54 1.63 -9.84 -11.33
N LYS A 55 1.98 -9.50 -10.08
CA LYS A 55 1.03 -9.12 -9.02
C LYS A 55 1.53 -7.83 -8.37
N GLY A 56 0.61 -6.99 -7.92
CA GLY A 56 0.95 -5.78 -7.17
C GLY A 56 1.28 -6.03 -5.69
N SER A 57 0.94 -7.19 -5.14
CA SER A 57 1.16 -7.47 -3.71
C SER A 57 1.60 -8.92 -3.46
N ILE A 58 2.56 -9.08 -2.56
CA ILE A 58 2.98 -10.37 -2.01
C ILE A 58 1.82 -10.95 -1.20
N TRP A 59 1.19 -10.12 -0.37
CA TRP A 59 -0.01 -10.42 0.40
C TRP A 59 -0.80 -9.14 0.68
N GLY A 60 -2.07 -9.28 1.07
CA GLY A 60 -2.89 -8.15 1.53
C GLY A 60 -3.29 -7.17 0.43
N HIS A 61 -3.44 -5.89 0.78
CA HIS A 61 -3.96 -4.81 -0.09
C HIS A 61 -5.33 -5.12 -0.71
N ARG A 62 -6.13 -5.91 0.02
CA ARG A 62 -7.51 -6.19 -0.35
C ARG A 62 -8.33 -4.91 -0.26
N PRO A 63 -9.30 -4.69 -1.15
CA PRO A 63 -10.27 -3.60 -0.99
C PRO A 63 -10.84 -3.64 0.42
N ALA A 64 -10.91 -2.49 1.08
CA ALA A 64 -11.63 -2.41 2.34
C ALA A 64 -13.07 -2.87 2.09
N VAL A 65 -13.57 -3.78 2.94
CA VAL A 65 -14.97 -4.19 2.85
C VAL A 65 -15.80 -2.96 3.18
N ALA A 66 -16.71 -2.58 2.28
CA ALA A 66 -17.67 -1.51 2.58
C ALA A 66 -18.42 -1.90 3.86
N THR A 67 -18.19 -1.17 4.94
CA THR A 67 -19.08 -1.19 6.09
C THR A 67 -20.44 -0.70 5.58
N LYS A 68 -21.45 -1.57 5.67
CA LYS A 68 -22.84 -1.19 5.41
C LYS A 68 -23.32 -0.13 6.38
#